data_AF-A0A2E1H4L1-F1
#
_entry.id   AF-A0A2E1H4L1-F1
#
_cell.length_a   1.000
_cell.length_b   1.000
_cell.length_c   1.000
_cell.angle_alpha   90.00
_cell.angle_beta   90.00
_cell.angle_gamma   90.00
#
_symmetry.space_group_name_H-M   'P 1'
#
loop_
_entity.id
_entity.type
_entity.pdbx_description
1 polymer ?
#
loop_
_entity_poly.entity_id
_entity_poly.type
_entity_poly.pdbx_seq_one_letter_code
_entity_poly.pdbx_strand_id
1 'polypeptide(L)'
;NVEWVQADAQQLPFAEDSFNVVSIAFGIRNVENVELAIQECHRVLKEGGRLVVLEFFPIPNPVWRFLFRLYFLRVLPVIAAVVRAGRTGAYTYLPESVDAFYTANAFAKLLISNGLQLLSDTALTGGVSRLFVAVKKS
;
A
#
# COMPACT_ATOMS: atom_id res chain seq x y z
N ASN A 1 24.65 -5.04 -6.89
CA ASN A 1 24.56 -5.85 -5.66
C ASN A 1 23.15 -5.78 -5.13
N VAL A 2 22.52 -6.92 -4.90
CA VAL A 2 21.16 -7.05 -4.33
C VAL A 2 21.27 -8.07 -3.20
N GLU A 3 20.72 -7.73 -2.04
CA GLU A 3 20.68 -8.60 -0.87
C GLU A 3 19.22 -8.88 -0.51
N TRP A 4 18.93 -10.11 -0.11
CA TRP A 4 17.61 -10.54 0.29
C TRP A 4 17.62 -10.83 1.79
N VAL A 5 16.66 -10.27 2.51
CA VAL A 5 16.50 -10.43 3.95
C VAL A 5 15.05 -10.80 4.24
N GLN A 6 14.84 -11.83 5.06
CA GLN A 6 13.53 -12.14 5.62
C GLN A 6 13.34 -11.30 6.89
N ALA A 7 12.32 -10.45 6.91
CA ALA A 7 12.02 -9.56 8.02
C ALA A 7 10.51 -9.30 8.13
N ASP A 8 10.06 -8.96 9.34
CA ASP A 8 8.74 -8.36 9.55
C ASP A 8 8.84 -6.86 9.23
N ALA A 9 7.90 -6.33 8.45
CA ALA A 9 7.82 -4.90 8.14
C ALA A 9 7.60 -4.05 9.40
N GLN A 10 7.09 -4.64 10.47
CA GLN A 10 6.87 -4.03 11.78
C GLN A 10 8.10 -4.08 12.68
N GLN A 11 9.19 -4.75 12.26
CA GLN A 11 10.45 -4.83 12.99
C GLN A 11 11.63 -5.10 12.04
N LEU A 12 12.10 -4.04 11.37
CA LEU A 12 13.14 -4.14 10.36
C LEU A 12 14.52 -4.34 11.00
N PRO A 13 15.33 -5.33 10.57
CA PRO A 13 16.65 -5.64 11.14
C PRO A 13 17.76 -4.69 10.63
N PHE A 14 17.44 -3.41 10.47
CA PHE A 14 18.36 -2.38 10.00
C PHE A 14 18.51 -1.28 11.03
N ALA A 15 19.66 -0.62 11.07
CA ALA A 15 19.90 0.53 11.93
C ALA A 15 19.01 1.71 11.51
N GLU A 16 18.84 2.67 12.41
CA GLU A 16 18.26 3.96 12.06
C GLU A 16 19.08 4.66 10.96
N ASP A 17 18.43 5.51 10.17
CA ASP A 17 19.10 6.32 9.12
C ASP A 17 19.95 5.50 8.12
N SER A 18 19.51 4.28 7.79
CA SER A 18 20.23 3.38 6.89
C SER A 18 19.94 3.65 5.41
N PHE A 19 18.71 4.03 5.06
CA PHE A 19 18.23 4.08 3.68
C PHE A 19 17.86 5.47 3.20
N ASN A 20 18.18 5.77 1.95
CA ASN A 20 17.70 6.99 1.28
C ASN A 20 16.27 6.86 0.77
N VAL A 21 15.84 5.63 0.44
CA VAL A 21 14.49 5.34 -0.06
C VAL A 21 14.02 4.03 0.55
N VAL A 22 12.78 4.02 1.04
CA VAL A 22 12.03 2.82 1.40
C VAL A 22 10.80 2.80 0.50
N SER A 23 10.52 1.66 -0.12
CA SER A 23 9.36 1.51 -0.99
C SER A 23 8.60 0.23 -0.72
N ILE A 24 7.27 0.32 -0.74
CA ILE A 24 6.38 -0.84 -0.66
C ILE A 24 5.28 -0.71 -1.71
N ALA A 25 5.09 -1.78 -2.48
CA ALA A 25 4.10 -1.84 -3.55
C ALA A 25 3.16 -3.03 -3.30
N PHE A 26 1.86 -2.74 -3.14
CA PHE A 26 0.78 -3.71 -2.94
C PHE A 26 0.97 -4.66 -1.75
N GLY A 27 1.78 -4.24 -0.77
CA GLY A 27 2.11 -5.05 0.41
C GLY A 27 1.62 -4.47 1.73
N ILE A 28 1.52 -3.14 1.85
CA ILE A 28 1.28 -2.47 3.14
C ILE A 28 -0.08 -2.83 3.72
N ARG A 29 -1.06 -3.13 2.86
CA ARG A 29 -2.41 -3.53 3.29
C ARG A 29 -2.46 -4.88 4.01
N ASN A 30 -1.45 -5.71 3.80
CA ASN A 30 -1.36 -7.04 4.40
C ASN A 30 -0.55 -7.04 5.71
N VAL A 31 -0.04 -5.88 6.12
CA VAL A 31 0.64 -5.72 7.41
C VAL A 31 -0.42 -5.59 8.50
N GLU A 32 -0.24 -6.34 9.58
CA GLU A 32 -1.17 -6.35 10.73
C GLU A 32 -1.29 -4.97 11.37
N ASN A 33 -0.16 -4.37 11.76
CA ASN A 33 -0.10 -2.99 12.24
C ASN A 33 0.63 -2.09 11.25
N VAL A 34 -0.17 -1.43 10.41
CA VAL A 34 0.32 -0.48 9.39
C VAL A 34 1.05 0.70 10.01
N GLU A 35 0.61 1.18 11.18
CA GLU A 35 1.27 2.29 11.86
C GLU A 35 2.68 1.91 12.32
N LEU A 36 2.85 0.74 12.94
CA LEU A 36 4.18 0.23 13.33
C LEU A 36 5.10 0.07 12.12
N ALA A 37 4.60 -0.44 10.99
CA ALA A 37 5.40 -0.53 9.77
C ALA A 37 5.79 0.85 9.21
N ILE A 38 4.93 1.86 9.31
CA ILE A 38 5.29 3.24 8.93
C ILE A 38 6.37 3.80 9.88
N GLN A 39 6.26 3.54 11.18
CA GLN A 39 7.28 3.94 12.16
C GLN A 39 8.63 3.29 11.87
N GLU A 40 8.65 2.00 11.55
CA GLU A 40 9.88 1.31 11.15
C GLU A 40 10.45 1.85 9.85
N CYS A 41 9.61 2.12 8.86
CA CYS A 41 10.03 2.79 7.62
C CYS A 41 10.65 4.16 7.92
N HIS A 42 10.04 4.96 8.80
CA HIS A 42 10.56 6.26 9.21
C HIS A 42 11.90 6.13 9.95
N ARG A 43 12.02 5.17 10.87
CA ARG A 43 13.24 4.91 11.65
C ARG A 43 14.43 4.59 10.75
N VAL A 44 14.26 3.69 9.79
CA VAL A 44 15.36 3.25 8.91
C VAL A 44 15.66 4.24 7.78
N LEU A 45 14.77 5.21 7.52
CA LEU A 45 15.02 6.29 6.57
C LEU A 45 15.98 7.32 7.16
N LYS A 46 16.94 7.75 6.33
CA LYS A 46 17.78 8.93 6.58
C LYS A 46 16.96 10.20 6.58
N GLU A 47 17.49 11.25 7.20
CA GLU A 47 16.99 12.61 7.01
C GLU A 47 16.93 12.99 5.52
N GLY A 48 15.79 13.55 5.10
CA GLY A 48 15.49 13.81 3.69
C GLY A 48 15.23 12.57 2.83
N GLY A 49 15.28 11.37 3.42
CA GLY A 49 14.96 10.10 2.79
C GLY A 49 13.46 9.95 2.51
N ARG A 50 13.10 9.15 1.50
CA ARG A 50 11.72 9.06 1.00
C ARG A 50 11.06 7.71 1.25
N LEU A 51 9.83 7.75 1.74
CA LEU A 51 8.91 6.61 1.73
C LEU A 51 8.01 6.70 0.50
N VAL A 52 7.98 5.61 -0.29
CA VAL A 52 7.12 5.49 -1.48
C VAL A 52 6.17 4.32 -1.30
N VAL A 53 4.87 4.59 -1.24
CA VAL A 53 3.83 3.56 -1.07
C VAL A 53 2.93 3.54 -2.28
N LEU A 54 2.92 2.42 -3.00
CA LEU A 54 1.96 2.15 -4.07
C LEU A 54 0.95 1.13 -3.56
N GLU A 55 -0.33 1.49 -3.49
CA GLU A 55 -1.33 0.60 -2.91
C GLU A 55 -2.72 0.89 -3.48
N PHE A 56 -3.64 -0.09 -3.47
CA PHE A 56 -5.06 0.18 -3.72
C PHE A 56 -5.69 0.98 -2.56
N PHE A 57 -6.76 1.72 -2.81
CA PHE A 57 -7.50 2.41 -1.76
C PHE A 57 -8.99 2.34 -2.09
N PRO A 58 -9.87 2.52 -1.09
CA PRO A 58 -11.29 2.74 -1.36
C PRO A 58 -11.47 3.84 -2.43
N ILE A 59 -12.04 3.46 -3.58
CA ILE A 59 -12.12 4.33 -4.77
C ILE A 59 -13.14 5.44 -4.50
N PRO A 60 -12.77 6.73 -4.44
CA PRO A 60 -13.71 7.80 -4.08
C PRO A 60 -14.75 8.04 -5.17
N ASN A 61 -14.40 7.86 -6.45
CA ASN A 61 -15.32 8.07 -7.56
C ASN A 61 -16.33 6.91 -7.65
N PRO A 62 -17.65 7.18 -7.56
CA PRO A 62 -18.66 6.13 -7.52
C PRO A 62 -18.78 5.34 -8.83
N VAL A 63 -18.51 5.97 -9.99
CA VAL A 63 -18.52 5.30 -11.29
C VAL A 63 -17.36 4.31 -11.37
N TRP A 64 -16.15 4.75 -11.04
CA TRP A 64 -14.99 3.86 -11.00
C TRP A 64 -15.13 2.76 -9.96
N ARG A 65 -15.69 3.06 -8.78
CA ARG A 65 -15.99 2.05 -7.75
C ARG A 65 -16.96 0.99 -8.27
N PHE A 66 -18.02 1.42 -8.96
CA PHE A 66 -18.98 0.50 -9.57
C PHE A 66 -18.34 -0.37 -10.65
N LEU A 67 -17.59 0.23 -11.59
CA LEU A 67 -16.90 -0.50 -12.65
C LEU A 67 -15.88 -1.49 -12.09
N PHE A 68 -15.12 -1.08 -11.07
CA PHE A 68 -14.15 -1.94 -10.39
C PHE A 68 -14.83 -3.12 -9.69
N ARG A 69 -15.90 -2.86 -8.93
CA ARG A 69 -16.72 -3.93 -8.32
C ARG A 69 -17.31 -4.86 -9.37
N LEU A 70 -17.82 -4.34 -10.48
CA LEU A 70 -18.38 -5.14 -11.56
C LEU A 70 -17.31 -6.06 -12.18
N TYR A 71 -16.12 -5.51 -12.45
CA TYR A 71 -14.98 -6.29 -12.94
C TYR A 71 -14.64 -7.44 -11.97
N PHE A 72 -14.54 -7.17 -10.68
CA PHE A 72 -14.23 -8.18 -9.68
C PHE A 72 -15.33 -9.24 -9.48
N LEU A 73 -16.60 -8.83 -9.52
CA LEU A 73 -17.72 -9.75 -9.29
C LEU A 73 -18.11 -10.57 -10.53
N ARG A 74 -17.84 -10.07 -11.74
CA ARG A 74 -18.35 -10.67 -12.98
C ARG A 74 -17.27 -11.11 -13.96
N VAL A 75 -16.20 -10.34 -14.11
CA VAL A 75 -15.16 -10.60 -15.12
C VAL A 75 -14.08 -11.51 -14.57
N LEU A 76 -13.54 -11.16 -13.40
CA LEU A 76 -12.42 -11.89 -12.79
C LEU A 76 -12.75 -13.36 -12.47
N PRO A 77 -13.95 -13.74 -11.97
CA PRO A 77 -14.30 -15.14 -11.72
C PRO A 77 -14.36 -15.96 -13.01
N VAL A 78 -14.82 -15.36 -14.12
CA VAL A 78 -14.88 -16.01 -15.44
C VAL A 78 -13.47 -16.27 -15.94
N ILE A 79 -12.57 -15.28 -15.85
CA ILE A 79 -11.17 -15.44 -16.21
C ILE A 79 -10.53 -16.53 -15.33
N ALA A 80 -10.69 -16.47 -14.02
CA ALA A 80 -10.12 -17.44 -13.08
C ALA A 80 -10.60 -18.88 -13.34
N ALA A 81 -11.86 -19.06 -13.74
CA ALA A 81 -12.41 -20.35 -14.15
C ALA A 81 -11.74 -20.86 -15.44
N VAL A 82 -11.52 -19.98 -16.42
CA VAL A 82 -10.86 -20.31 -17.69
C VAL A 82 -9.38 -20.70 -17.50
N VAL A 83 -8.63 -19.97 -16.67
CA VAL A 83 -7.20 -20.28 -16.40
C VAL A 83 -7.00 -21.35 -15.32
N ARG A 84 -8.07 -22.00 -14.81
CA ARG A 84 -8.03 -22.98 -13.71
C ARG A 84 -7.34 -22.49 -12.43
N ALA A 85 -7.21 -21.18 -12.25
CA ALA A 85 -6.66 -20.55 -11.05
C ALA A 85 -7.71 -20.41 -9.92
N GLY A 86 -8.98 -20.73 -10.20
CA GLY A 86 -10.16 -20.48 -9.37
C GLY A 86 -10.34 -21.28 -8.07
N ARG A 87 -9.28 -21.75 -7.38
CA ARG A 87 -9.41 -22.56 -6.15
C ARG A 87 -9.00 -21.88 -4.84
N THR A 88 -8.49 -20.65 -4.86
CA THR A 88 -7.76 -20.10 -3.70
C THR A 88 -8.50 -19.03 -2.89
N GLY A 89 -9.73 -18.63 -3.24
CA GLY A 89 -10.46 -17.58 -2.50
C GLY A 89 -9.85 -16.17 -2.58
N ALA A 90 -8.72 -16.00 -3.26
CA ALA A 90 -8.01 -14.73 -3.41
C ALA A 90 -8.85 -13.64 -4.11
N TYR A 91 -9.84 -14.04 -4.91
CA TYR A 91 -10.66 -13.15 -5.73
C TYR A 91 -11.74 -12.39 -4.96
N THR A 92 -12.21 -12.93 -3.82
CA THR A 92 -13.11 -12.21 -2.89
C THR A 92 -12.32 -11.40 -1.86
N TYR A 93 -11.15 -11.89 -1.46
CA TYR A 93 -10.29 -11.24 -0.47
C TYR A 93 -9.78 -9.86 -0.91
N LEU A 94 -9.45 -9.69 -2.20
CA LEU A 94 -8.88 -8.43 -2.67
C LEU A 94 -9.87 -7.24 -2.55
N PRO A 95 -11.12 -7.31 -3.06
CA PRO A 95 -12.10 -6.25 -2.84
C PRO A 95 -12.36 -5.95 -1.36
N GLU A 96 -12.49 -7.00 -0.53
CA GLU A 96 -12.78 -6.87 0.90
C GLU A 96 -11.63 -6.20 1.66
N SER A 97 -10.39 -6.61 1.40
CA SER A 97 -9.22 -5.98 2.03
C SER A 97 -9.09 -4.51 1.62
N VAL A 98 -9.37 -4.16 0.35
CA VAL A 98 -9.37 -2.77 -0.12
C VAL A 98 -10.41 -1.93 0.61
N ASP A 99 -11.65 -2.43 0.75
CA ASP A 99 -12.74 -1.74 1.44
C ASP A 99 -12.46 -1.58 2.95
N ALA A 100 -11.75 -2.53 3.58
CA ALA A 100 -11.37 -2.50 5.00
C ALA A 100 -10.14 -1.63 5.31
N PHE A 101 -9.40 -1.20 4.30
CA PHE A 101 -8.20 -0.38 4.49
C PHE A 101 -8.51 1.09 4.78
N TYR A 102 -7.47 1.86 5.09
CA TYR A 102 -7.55 3.31 5.20
C TYR A 102 -8.11 3.96 3.93
N THR A 103 -8.88 5.04 4.11
CA THR A 103 -9.09 5.98 3.01
C THR A 103 -7.77 6.69 2.68
N ALA A 104 -7.64 7.20 1.46
CA ALA A 104 -6.44 7.95 1.04
C ALA A 104 -6.11 9.11 2.00
N ASN A 105 -7.12 9.84 2.47
CA ASN A 105 -6.94 10.94 3.43
C ASN A 105 -6.51 10.43 4.82
N ALA A 106 -7.08 9.33 5.30
CA ALA A 106 -6.70 8.75 6.58
C ALA A 106 -5.25 8.22 6.53
N PHE A 107 -4.85 7.59 5.42
CA PHE A 107 -3.48 7.13 5.22
C PHE A 107 -2.48 8.29 5.13
N ALA A 108 -2.82 9.36 4.40
CA ALA A 108 -2.02 10.60 4.38
C ALA A 108 -1.79 11.16 5.80
N LYS A 109 -2.84 11.22 6.61
CA LYS A 109 -2.76 11.67 8.01
C LYS A 109 -1.90 10.74 8.86
N LEU A 110 -2.01 9.43 8.65
CA LEU A 110 -1.20 8.43 9.35
C LEU A 110 0.30 8.58 9.05
N LEU A 111 0.66 8.85 7.78
CA LEU A 111 2.04 9.18 7.41
C LEU A 111 2.53 10.43 8.17
N ILE A 112 1.71 11.48 8.17
CA ILE A 112 2.06 12.77 8.80
C ILE A 112 2.20 12.66 10.32
N SER A 113 1.32 11.91 10.99
CA SER A 113 1.39 11.71 12.44
C SER A 113 2.64 10.93 12.86
N ASN A 114 3.25 10.17 11.94
CA ASN A 114 4.46 9.38 12.18
C ASN A 114 5.73 10.07 11.65
N GLY A 115 5.76 11.41 11.68
CA GLY A 115 6.98 12.19 11.43
C GLY A 115 7.31 12.45 9.95
N LEU A 116 6.51 11.92 9.02
CA LEU A 116 6.74 12.15 7.60
C LEU A 116 6.05 13.43 7.10
N GLN A 117 6.62 14.06 6.09
CA GLN A 117 5.95 15.07 5.28
C GLN A 117 5.41 14.42 4.00
N LEU A 118 4.12 14.59 3.74
CA LEU A 118 3.56 14.18 2.46
C LEU A 118 4.04 15.12 1.34
N LEU A 119 4.70 14.57 0.32
CA LEU A 119 5.11 15.30 -0.88
C LEU A 119 4.08 15.19 -1.99
N SER A 120 3.53 14.00 -2.21
CA SER A 120 2.47 13.79 -3.21
C SER A 120 1.57 12.60 -2.87
N ASP A 121 0.33 12.71 -3.33
CA ASP A 121 -0.65 11.62 -3.38
C ASP A 121 -1.26 11.61 -4.79
N THR A 122 -0.85 10.64 -5.61
CA THR A 122 -1.26 10.55 -7.02
C THR A 122 -2.20 9.38 -7.25
N ALA A 123 -3.41 9.67 -7.71
CA ALA A 123 -4.37 8.65 -8.11
C ALA A 123 -4.02 8.04 -9.46
N LEU A 124 -4.06 6.71 -9.57
CA LEU A 124 -3.82 5.96 -10.79
C LEU A 124 -5.10 5.22 -11.20
N THR A 125 -5.34 5.13 -12.51
CA THR A 125 -6.48 4.39 -13.10
C THR A 125 -7.82 4.73 -12.43
N GLY A 126 -8.20 6.01 -12.45
CA GLY A 126 -9.46 6.46 -11.85
C GLY A 126 -9.52 6.37 -10.31
N GLY A 127 -8.38 6.14 -9.65
CA GLY A 127 -8.28 6.02 -8.19
C GLY A 127 -8.31 4.59 -7.67
N VAL A 128 -8.20 3.59 -8.55
CA VAL A 128 -8.05 2.17 -8.17
C VAL A 128 -6.84 1.97 -7.28
N SER A 129 -5.70 2.53 -7.69
CA SER A 129 -4.48 2.59 -6.86
C SER A 129 -4.00 4.02 -6.70
N ARG A 130 -3.17 4.23 -5.68
CA ARG A 130 -2.58 5.53 -5.39
C ARG A 130 -1.11 5.36 -5.04
N LEU A 131 -0.32 6.33 -5.48
CA LEU A 131 1.10 6.46 -5.16
C LEU A 131 1.27 7.61 -4.16
N PHE A 132 1.67 7.26 -2.94
CA PHE A 132 2.08 8.20 -1.90
C PHE A 132 3.59 8.35 -1.92
N VAL A 133 4.07 9.59 -1.93
CA VAL A 133 5.47 9.93 -1.71
C VAL A 133 5.56 10.82 -0.50
N ALA A 134 6.31 10.38 0.50
CA ALA A 134 6.55 11.08 1.75
C ALA A 134 8.05 11.19 2.02
N VAL A 135 8.46 12.18 2.81
CA VAL A 135 9.86 12.42 3.17
C VAL A 135 10.02 12.53 4.68
N LYS A 136 11.10 11.97 5.23
CA LYS A 136 11.51 12.19 6.63
C LYS A 136 12.00 13.63 6.79
N LYS A 137 11.35 14.39 7.68
CA LYS A 137 11.71 15.79 7.94
C LYS A 137 12.93 15.85 8.85
N SER A 138 13.84 16.78 8.52
CA SER A 138 14.95 17.20 9.37
C SER A 138 14.52 17.91 10.63
#